data_AF-A0A914R048-F1
#
_entry.id   AF-A0A914R048-F1
#
_cell.length_a   1.000
_cell.length_b   1.000
_cell.length_c   1.000
_cell.angle_alpha   90.00
_cell.angle_beta   90.00
_cell.angle_gamma   90.00
#
_symmetry.space_group_name_H-M   'P 1'
#
loop_
_entity.id
_entity.type
_entity.pdbx_description
1 polymer ?
#
loop_
_entity_poly.entity_id
_entity_poly.type
_entity_poly.pdbx_seq_one_letter_code
_entity_poly.pdbx_strand_id
1 'polypeptide(L)'
;MNSKTCNFYDPGTNEPLSYVLNKFGQKVGLPLSDNHPTPPFPNLETVHGITCRLEPLKVHHAEDLLYEMAENDSDWTYLLTDRPKNLNEYRQLIENYNKFQDRVNVAIVDNKTNKAVGSVAYMRIDPTNCSLEIGAVNFSKAMQKTKMGTEAIYLMMKVCL
;
A
#
# COMPACT_ATOMS: atom_id res chain seq x y z
N MET A 1 -17.72 -37.95 -6.38
CA MET A 1 -17.51 -36.49 -6.47
C MET A 1 -16.06 -36.22 -6.11
N ASN A 2 -15.19 -35.99 -7.10
CA ASN A 2 -13.78 -35.68 -6.83
C ASN A 2 -13.70 -34.25 -6.32
N SER A 3 -13.44 -34.12 -5.01
CA SER A 3 -13.05 -32.86 -4.36
C SER A 3 -11.81 -32.33 -5.07
N LYS A 4 -11.98 -31.29 -5.91
CA LYS A 4 -10.85 -30.49 -6.40
C LYS A 4 -10.31 -29.71 -5.20
N THR A 5 -9.35 -30.29 -4.49
CA THR A 5 -8.60 -29.55 -3.48
C THR A 5 -7.72 -28.53 -4.20
N CYS A 6 -8.08 -27.25 -4.13
CA CYS A 6 -7.21 -26.17 -4.54
C CYS A 6 -6.02 -26.13 -3.56
N ASN A 7 -4.83 -26.48 -4.03
CA ASN A 7 -3.61 -26.36 -3.23
C ASN A 7 -3.02 -24.97 -3.50
N PHE A 8 -2.78 -24.22 -2.44
CA PHE A 8 -2.06 -22.96 -2.52
C PHE A 8 -0.56 -23.25 -2.46
N TYR A 9 0.21 -22.61 -3.33
CA TYR A 9 1.66 -22.77 -3.44
C TYR A 9 2.35 -21.49 -3.01
N ASP A 10 3.50 -21.63 -2.36
CA ASP A 10 4.37 -20.52 -2.02
C ASP A 10 4.90 -19.88 -3.32
N PRO A 11 4.71 -18.57 -3.53
CA PRO A 11 5.05 -17.90 -4.79
C PRO A 11 6.56 -17.75 -5.03
N GLY A 12 7.41 -17.94 -4.00
CA GLY A 12 8.87 -17.86 -4.12
C GLY A 12 9.53 -19.21 -4.39
N THR A 13 8.97 -20.30 -3.86
CA THR A 13 9.55 -21.65 -3.90
C THR A 13 8.74 -22.64 -4.74
N ASN A 14 7.48 -22.31 -5.07
CA ASN A 14 6.53 -23.18 -5.75
C ASN A 14 6.26 -24.51 -5.01
N GLU A 15 6.52 -24.55 -3.70
CA GLU A 15 6.17 -25.65 -2.80
C GLU A 15 4.75 -25.47 -2.25
N PRO A 16 4.03 -26.55 -1.90
CA PRO A 16 2.72 -26.44 -1.26
C PRO A 16 2.82 -25.65 0.05
N LEU A 17 1.93 -24.67 0.27
CA LEU A 17 1.88 -23.96 1.55
C LEU A 17 1.60 -24.96 2.68
N SER A 18 2.46 -24.93 3.70
CA SER A 18 2.28 -25.72 4.91
C SER A 18 1.02 -25.26 5.67
N TYR A 19 0.28 -26.21 6.22
CA TYR A 19 -0.97 -25.96 6.93
C TYR A 19 -1.16 -26.93 8.11
N VAL A 20 -2.01 -26.55 9.04
CA VAL A 20 -2.56 -27.43 10.08
C VAL A 20 -4.07 -27.53 9.93
N LEU A 21 -4.70 -28.57 10.50
CA LEU A 21 -6.16 -28.68 10.54
C LEU A 21 -6.69 -28.11 11.84
N ASN A 22 -7.68 -27.22 11.77
CA ASN A 22 -8.37 -26.76 12.97
C ASN A 22 -9.35 -27.84 13.50
N LYS A 23 -10.01 -27.56 14.63
CA LYS A 23 -11.00 -28.48 15.26
C LYS A 23 -12.21 -28.86 14.39
N PHE A 24 -12.40 -28.20 13.24
CA PHE A 24 -13.45 -28.48 12.27
C PHE A 24 -12.93 -29.20 11.01
N GLY A 25 -11.64 -29.59 10.96
CA GLY A 25 -11.02 -30.24 9.81
C GLY A 25 -10.68 -29.30 8.64
N GLN A 26 -10.63 -27.99 8.87
CA GLN A 26 -10.29 -27.00 7.84
C GLN A 26 -8.79 -26.70 7.86
N LYS A 27 -8.18 -26.54 6.67
CA LYS A 27 -6.77 -26.11 6.54
C LYS A 27 -6.64 -24.67 7.01
N VAL A 28 -5.73 -24.41 7.95
CA VAL A 28 -5.36 -23.07 8.42
C VAL A 28 -3.84 -22.92 8.39
N GLY A 29 -3.35 -21.68 8.38
CA GLY A 29 -1.92 -21.38 8.39
C GLY A 29 -1.21 -21.95 9.63
N LEU A 30 0.11 -22.06 9.54
CA LEU A 30 0.93 -22.48 10.69
C LEU A 30 0.79 -21.46 11.83
N PRO A 31 0.82 -21.91 13.10
CA PRO A 31 0.92 -20.99 14.22
C PRO A 31 2.20 -20.15 14.10
N LEU A 32 2.11 -18.87 14.44
CA LEU A 32 3.29 -18.03 14.65
C LEU A 32 4.03 -18.55 15.89
N SER A 33 5.36 -18.45 15.88
CA SER A 33 6.15 -18.82 17.05
C SER A 33 5.94 -17.80 18.16
N ASP A 34 5.98 -18.25 19.43
CA ASP A 34 5.90 -17.35 20.59
C ASP A 34 7.10 -16.37 20.67
N ASN A 35 8.18 -16.67 19.94
CA ASN A 35 9.38 -15.83 19.82
C ASN A 35 9.39 -15.04 18.51
N HIS A 36 8.22 -14.70 17.94
CA HIS A 36 8.17 -13.89 16.72
C HIS A 36 8.78 -12.51 16.99
N PRO A 37 9.78 -12.07 16.20
CA PRO A 37 10.45 -10.79 16.44
C PRO A 37 9.47 -9.64 16.21
N THR A 38 9.53 -8.62 17.07
CA THR A 38 8.83 -7.36 16.84
C THR A 38 9.39 -6.70 15.57
N PRO A 39 8.57 -6.45 14.53
CA PRO A 39 9.05 -5.79 13.31
C PRO A 39 9.48 -4.35 13.62
N PRO A 40 10.45 -3.78 12.89
CA PRO A 40 10.78 -2.35 13.03
C PRO A 40 9.64 -1.49 12.48
N PHE A 41 9.64 -0.21 12.84
CA PHE A 41 8.79 0.76 12.15
C PHE A 41 9.15 0.80 10.66
N PRO A 42 8.16 0.82 9.73
CA PRO A 42 8.45 0.79 8.30
C PRO A 42 9.38 1.93 7.87
N ASN A 43 10.53 1.58 7.29
CA ASN A 43 11.40 2.52 6.61
C ASN A 43 11.23 2.32 5.10
N LEU A 44 10.45 3.19 4.46
CA LEU A 44 10.20 3.06 3.03
C LEU A 44 11.37 3.66 2.23
N GLU A 45 12.14 2.79 1.58
CA GLU A 45 12.97 3.17 0.43
C GLU A 45 12.17 3.07 -0.87
N THR A 46 12.73 3.51 -1.99
CA THR A 46 12.07 3.35 -3.30
C THR A 46 11.93 1.86 -3.64
N VAL A 47 10.70 1.43 -3.92
CA VAL A 47 10.40 0.02 -4.23
C VAL A 47 9.92 -0.09 -5.67
N HIS A 48 10.69 -0.81 -6.49
CA HIS A 48 10.39 -0.98 -7.91
C HIS A 48 9.47 -2.17 -8.15
N GLY A 49 8.36 -1.91 -8.84
CA GLY A 49 7.52 -2.93 -9.48
C GLY A 49 7.66 -2.91 -10.99
N ILE A 50 6.75 -3.63 -11.64
CA ILE A 50 6.64 -3.76 -13.09
C ILE A 50 5.99 -2.50 -13.69
N THR A 51 4.81 -2.11 -13.20
CA THR A 51 4.03 -0.98 -13.76
C THR A 51 4.23 0.33 -13.02
N CYS A 52 4.53 0.28 -11.72
CA CYS A 52 4.82 1.45 -10.91
C CYS A 52 5.97 1.20 -9.95
N ARG A 53 6.39 2.26 -9.27
CA ARG A 53 7.24 2.19 -8.08
C ARG A 53 6.64 2.99 -6.94
N LEU A 54 6.99 2.60 -5.73
CA LEU A 54 6.64 3.29 -4.50
C LEU A 54 7.80 4.21 -4.11
N GLU A 55 7.51 5.45 -3.74
CA GLU A 55 8.49 6.40 -3.21
C GLU A 55 7.96 7.05 -1.93
N PRO A 56 8.82 7.48 -0.99
CA PRO A 56 8.40 8.36 0.09
C PRO A 56 7.73 9.62 -0.46
N LEU A 57 6.52 9.92 -0.01
CA LEU A 57 5.78 11.08 -0.48
C LEU A 57 6.55 12.36 -0.12
N LYS A 58 6.76 13.21 -1.11
CA LYS A 58 7.57 14.44 -1.05
C LYS A 58 6.90 15.55 -1.85
N VAL A 59 7.21 16.81 -1.52
CA VAL A 59 6.59 18.00 -2.13
C VAL A 59 6.76 18.10 -3.65
N HIS A 60 7.77 17.49 -4.24
CA HIS A 60 7.94 17.50 -5.70
C HIS A 60 6.88 16.67 -6.43
N HIS A 61 6.26 15.70 -5.75
CA HIS A 61 5.15 14.92 -6.32
C HIS A 61 3.83 15.72 -6.39
N ALA A 62 3.73 16.86 -5.69
CA ALA A 62 2.49 17.62 -5.58
C ALA A 62 1.94 18.09 -6.93
N GLU A 63 2.83 18.41 -7.87
CA GLU A 63 2.43 18.91 -9.18
C GLU A 63 1.75 17.82 -10.01
N ASP A 64 2.43 16.68 -10.18
CA ASP A 64 1.86 15.52 -10.86
C ASP A 64 0.56 15.07 -10.19
N LEU A 65 0.54 14.93 -8.85
CA LEU A 65 -0.66 14.51 -8.13
C LEU A 65 -1.82 15.50 -8.25
N LEU A 66 -1.56 16.80 -8.40
CA LEU A 66 -2.64 17.77 -8.61
C LEU A 66 -3.27 17.61 -9.99
N TYR A 67 -2.47 17.31 -11.01
CA TYR A 67 -2.89 17.24 -12.41
C TYR A 67 -3.41 15.88 -12.86
N GLU A 68 -2.90 14.78 -12.30
CA GLU A 68 -3.33 13.42 -12.66
C GLU A 68 -4.65 13.03 -11.96
N MET A 69 -5.02 13.73 -10.89
CA MET A 69 -6.30 13.51 -10.20
C MET A 69 -7.45 14.21 -10.94
N ALA A 70 -8.69 13.79 -10.68
CA ALA A 70 -9.89 14.40 -11.28
C ALA A 70 -9.89 15.92 -11.10
N GLU A 71 -10.56 16.69 -11.96
CA GLU A 71 -10.68 18.17 -11.82
C GLU A 71 -11.75 18.61 -10.79
N ASN A 72 -12.52 17.66 -10.27
CA ASN A 72 -13.49 17.86 -9.18
C ASN A 72 -13.11 17.06 -7.91
N ASP A 73 -13.94 17.12 -6.87
CA ASP A 73 -13.63 16.50 -5.57
C ASP A 73 -13.90 14.98 -5.53
N SER A 74 -14.19 14.32 -6.66
CA SER A 74 -14.58 12.90 -6.67
C SER A 74 -13.51 11.98 -6.11
N ASP A 75 -12.23 12.27 -6.36
CA ASP A 75 -11.12 11.46 -5.86
C ASP A 75 -10.84 11.71 -4.35
N TRP A 76 -11.42 12.76 -3.76
CA TRP A 76 -11.32 13.10 -2.34
C TRP A 76 -12.56 12.74 -1.52
N THR A 77 -13.63 12.22 -2.15
CA THR A 77 -14.94 12.00 -1.53
C THR A 77 -14.90 11.17 -0.24
N TYR A 78 -13.92 10.26 -0.11
CA TYR A 78 -13.76 9.39 1.07
C TYR A 78 -12.48 9.66 1.86
N LEU A 79 -11.77 10.75 1.56
CA LEU A 79 -10.56 11.14 2.29
C LEU A 79 -10.93 12.07 3.45
N LEU A 80 -10.09 12.06 4.49
CA LEU A 80 -10.29 12.86 5.71
C LEU A 80 -9.95 14.34 5.53
N THR A 81 -9.39 14.70 4.38
CA THR A 81 -9.01 16.07 4.04
C THR A 81 -9.69 16.44 2.74
N ASP A 82 -10.00 17.73 2.59
CA ASP A 82 -10.49 18.26 1.32
C ASP A 82 -9.40 18.24 0.25
N ARG A 83 -9.85 18.34 -0.99
CA ARG A 83 -8.95 18.51 -2.12
C ARG A 83 -8.19 19.86 -2.00
N PRO A 84 -6.86 19.89 -2.19
CA PRO A 84 -6.12 21.13 -2.29
C PRO A 84 -6.53 21.91 -3.54
N LYS A 85 -6.77 23.22 -3.40
CA LYS A 85 -7.29 24.07 -4.49
C LYS A 85 -6.21 24.50 -5.48
N ASN A 86 -4.95 24.41 -5.07
CA ASN A 86 -3.79 24.79 -5.87
C ASN A 86 -2.53 24.04 -5.40
N LEU A 87 -1.47 24.19 -6.20
CA LEU A 87 -0.19 23.51 -5.96
C LEU A 87 0.44 23.89 -4.62
N ASN A 88 0.30 25.15 -4.17
CA ASN A 88 0.87 25.59 -2.91
C ASN A 88 0.16 24.93 -1.71
N GLU A 89 -1.17 24.85 -1.74
CA GLU A 89 -1.94 24.12 -0.74
C GLU A 89 -1.57 22.63 -0.72
N TYR A 90 -1.37 22.00 -1.88
CA TYR A 90 -0.99 20.59 -1.91
C TYR A 90 0.42 20.36 -1.36
N ARG A 91 1.39 21.22 -1.69
CA ARG A 91 2.73 21.14 -1.09
C ARG A 91 2.66 21.25 0.44
N GLN A 92 1.89 22.19 0.96
CA GLN A 92 1.68 22.33 2.42
C GLN A 92 1.00 21.11 3.04
N LEU A 93 0.02 20.53 2.34
CA LEU A 93 -0.67 19.30 2.77
C LEU A 93 0.31 18.12 2.88
N ILE A 94 1.19 17.93 1.89
CA ILE A 94 2.23 16.89 1.91
C ILE A 94 3.22 17.11 3.06
N GLU A 95 3.70 18.34 3.27
CA GLU A 95 4.56 18.66 4.41
C GLU A 95 3.87 18.34 5.74
N ASN A 96 2.58 18.65 5.86
CA ASN A 96 1.82 18.33 7.06
C ASN A 96 1.64 16.82 7.25
N TYR A 97 1.37 16.05 6.20
CA TYR A 97 1.30 14.59 6.27
C TYR A 97 2.61 13.98 6.81
N ASN A 98 3.76 14.54 6.42
CA ASN A 98 5.07 14.01 6.80
C ASN A 98 5.58 14.46 8.18
N LYS A 99 4.88 15.39 8.85
CA LYS A 99 5.18 15.74 10.26
C LYS A 99 4.74 14.67 11.24
N PHE A 100 3.74 13.86 10.86
CA PHE A 100 3.23 12.80 11.71
C PHE A 100 4.18 11.59 11.66
N GLN A 101 4.77 11.26 12.80
CA GLN A 101 5.70 10.12 12.94
C GLN A 101 4.97 8.77 13.06
N ASP A 102 3.64 8.75 13.14
CA ASP A 102 2.81 7.56 13.29
C ASP A 102 2.39 6.91 11.95
N ARG A 103 2.90 7.45 10.84
CA ARG A 103 2.54 7.06 9.48
C ARG A 103 3.71 7.19 8.53
N VAL A 104 3.61 6.49 7.41
CA VAL A 104 4.54 6.61 6.28
C VAL A 104 3.71 6.89 5.04
N ASN A 105 3.82 8.11 4.52
CA ASN A 105 3.11 8.51 3.31
C ASN A 105 3.93 8.14 2.07
N VAL A 106 3.24 7.62 1.07
CA VAL A 106 3.84 6.99 -0.10
C VAL A 106 3.25 7.60 -1.37
N ALA A 107 4.12 8.02 -2.28
CA ALA A 107 3.77 8.35 -3.64
C ALA A 107 3.85 7.08 -4.51
N ILE A 108 2.95 6.98 -5.47
CA ILE A 108 2.94 5.91 -6.48
C ILE A 108 3.26 6.55 -7.82
N VAL A 109 4.40 6.16 -8.39
CA VAL A 109 4.91 6.75 -9.62
C VAL A 109 4.76 5.74 -10.75
N ASP A 110 4.10 6.14 -11.84
CA ASP A 110 3.98 5.32 -13.04
C ASP A 110 5.35 5.22 -13.73
N ASN A 111 5.81 3.99 -13.98
CA ASN A 111 7.10 3.74 -14.60
C ASN A 111 7.14 4.21 -16.07
N LYS A 112 5.99 4.31 -16.75
CA LYS A 112 5.93 4.71 -18.16
C LYS A 112 6.06 6.22 -18.33
N THR A 113 5.34 6.98 -17.52
CA THR A 113 5.28 8.45 -17.62
C THR A 113 6.23 9.16 -16.67
N ASN A 114 6.75 8.43 -15.67
CA ASN A 114 7.55 8.96 -14.57
C ASN A 114 6.83 10.03 -13.72
N LYS A 115 5.49 10.01 -13.73
CA LYS A 115 4.65 10.94 -12.96
C LYS A 115 4.05 10.28 -11.72
N ALA A 116 3.90 11.04 -10.65
CA ALA A 116 3.12 10.59 -9.50
C ALA A 116 1.62 10.56 -9.85
N VAL A 117 1.02 9.38 -9.75
CA VAL A 117 -0.37 9.12 -10.18
C VAL A 117 -1.28 8.70 -9.03
N GLY A 118 -0.75 8.61 -7.82
CA GLY A 118 -1.52 8.31 -6.62
C GLY A 118 -0.70 8.42 -5.35
N SER A 119 -1.38 8.39 -4.22
CA SER A 119 -0.77 8.32 -2.90
C SER A 119 -1.48 7.31 -2.00
N VAL A 120 -0.74 6.77 -1.05
CA VAL A 120 -1.22 5.80 -0.04
C VAL A 120 -0.39 5.99 1.22
N ALA A 121 -0.86 5.51 2.38
CA ALA A 121 -0.06 5.53 3.60
C ALA A 121 -0.10 4.21 4.36
N TYR A 122 1.02 3.85 5.00
CA TYR A 122 0.98 3.02 6.20
C TYR A 122 0.54 3.88 7.38
N MET A 123 -0.43 3.43 8.14
CA MET A 123 -0.98 4.15 9.29
C MET A 123 -1.39 3.18 10.40
N ARG A 124 -1.70 3.71 11.59
CA ARG A 124 -2.00 2.91 12.79
C ARG A 124 -0.93 1.83 13.05
N ILE A 125 0.33 2.22 12.90
CA ILE A 125 1.46 1.31 12.98
C ILE A 125 1.66 0.92 14.45
N ASP A 126 1.54 -0.37 14.75
CA ASP A 126 1.75 -0.95 16.06
C ASP A 126 2.71 -2.16 15.94
N PRO A 127 4.02 -1.90 16.06
CA PRO A 127 5.03 -2.95 16.01
C PRO A 127 4.83 -4.02 17.09
N THR A 128 4.39 -3.64 18.28
CA THR A 128 4.19 -4.56 19.42
C THR A 128 3.18 -5.63 19.06
N ASN A 129 2.10 -5.26 18.37
CA ASN A 129 1.06 -6.17 17.92
C ASN A 129 1.24 -6.66 16.48
N CYS A 130 2.41 -6.41 15.87
CA CYS A 130 2.73 -6.78 14.48
C CYS A 130 1.62 -6.34 13.49
N SER A 131 1.08 -5.14 13.70
CA SER A 131 -0.08 -4.66 12.94
C SER A 131 0.17 -3.28 12.35
N LEU A 132 -0.40 -3.05 11.17
CA LEU A 132 -0.55 -1.73 10.57
C LEU A 132 -1.75 -1.74 9.61
N GLU A 133 -2.14 -0.55 9.15
CA GLU A 133 -3.18 -0.33 8.16
C GLU A 133 -2.56 0.27 6.89
N ILE A 134 -2.97 -0.23 5.72
CA ILE A 134 -2.79 0.49 4.45
C ILE A 134 -4.06 1.32 4.22
N GLY A 135 -3.92 2.63 4.29
CA GLY A 135 -5.04 3.57 4.22
C GLY A 135 -4.71 4.83 3.44
N ALA A 136 -5.59 5.84 3.54
CA ALA A 136 -5.50 7.09 2.78
C ALA A 136 -5.23 6.87 1.27
N VAL A 137 -5.85 5.82 0.71
CA VAL A 137 -5.67 5.42 -0.69
C VAL A 137 -6.33 6.48 -1.58
N ASN A 138 -5.50 7.25 -2.27
CA ASN A 138 -5.93 8.25 -3.26
C ASN A 138 -5.34 7.87 -4.61
N PHE A 139 -6.15 7.25 -5.47
CA PHE A 139 -5.74 6.77 -6.78
C PHE A 139 -6.38 7.63 -7.87
N SER A 140 -5.58 8.12 -8.81
CA SER A 140 -6.10 8.75 -10.03
C SER A 140 -6.87 7.76 -10.91
N LYS A 141 -7.55 8.26 -11.94
CA LYS A 141 -8.19 7.43 -12.97
C LYS A 141 -7.22 6.52 -13.72
N ALA A 142 -5.94 6.90 -13.84
CA ALA A 142 -4.91 6.04 -14.44
C ALA A 142 -4.67 4.75 -13.62
N MET A 143 -4.95 4.78 -12.32
CA MET A 143 -4.75 3.67 -11.40
C MET A 143 -6.02 2.88 -11.11
N GLN A 144 -7.17 3.55 -11.03
CA GLN A 144 -8.45 2.93 -10.66
C GLN A 144 -8.81 1.80 -11.65
N LYS A 145 -9.04 0.59 -11.12
CA LYS A 145 -9.41 -0.62 -11.91
C LYS A 145 -8.33 -1.05 -12.93
N THR A 146 -7.06 -0.76 -12.64
CA THR A 146 -5.94 -1.20 -13.48
C THR A 146 -4.98 -2.10 -12.71
N LYS A 147 -4.10 -2.80 -13.44
CA LYS A 147 -3.03 -3.62 -12.84
C LYS A 147 -2.11 -2.80 -11.92
N MET A 148 -1.91 -1.52 -12.23
CA MET A 148 -1.06 -0.61 -11.46
C MET A 148 -1.61 -0.38 -10.06
N GLY A 149 -2.93 -0.17 -9.92
CA GLY A 149 -3.57 -0.06 -8.62
C GLY A 149 -3.39 -1.32 -7.77
N THR A 150 -3.57 -2.50 -8.37
CA THR A 150 -3.36 -3.78 -7.67
C THR A 150 -1.89 -3.98 -7.30
N GLU A 151 -0.96 -3.70 -8.22
CA GLU A 151 0.46 -3.85 -7.99
C GLU A 151 0.96 -2.92 -6.89
N ALA A 152 0.51 -1.67 -6.84
CA ALA A 152 0.90 -0.75 -5.79
C ALA A 152 0.55 -1.28 -4.38
N ILE A 153 -0.68 -1.79 -4.20
CA ILE A 153 -1.09 -2.39 -2.93
C ILE A 153 -0.31 -3.69 -2.64
N TYR A 154 -0.05 -4.50 -3.67
CA TYR A 154 0.79 -5.69 -3.54
C TYR A 154 2.22 -5.34 -3.08
N LEU A 155 2.85 -4.33 -3.68
CA LEU A 155 4.19 -3.87 -3.28
C LEU A 155 4.19 -3.37 -1.83
N MET A 156 3.15 -2.64 -1.41
CA MET A 156 2.99 -2.23 -0.02
C MET A 156 2.95 -3.44 0.92
N MET A 157 2.11 -4.44 0.62
CA MET A 157 2.06 -5.67 1.43
C MET A 157 3.40 -6.41 1.46
N LYS A 158 4.11 -6.46 0.32
CA LYS A 158 5.40 -7.15 0.21
C LYS A 158 6.51 -6.50 1.04
N VAL A 159 6.47 -5.18 1.22
CA VAL A 159 7.51 -4.42 1.94
C VAL A 159 7.32 -4.48 3.45
N CYS A 160 6.08 -4.68 3.90
CA CYS A 160 5.74 -4.78 5.32
C CYS A 160 6.00 -6.17 5.93
N LEU A 161 6.20 -7.19 5.10
CA LEU A 161 6.51 -8.57 5.52
C LEU A 161 8.01 -8.75 5.75
#